data_AF-A0A806KH08-F1
#
_entry.id   AF-A0A806KH08-F1
#
_cell.length_a   1.000
_cell.length_b   1.000
_cell.length_c   1.000
_cell.angle_alpha   90.00
_cell.angle_beta   90.00
_cell.angle_gamma   90.00
#
_symmetry.space_group_name_H-M   'P 1'
#
loop_
_entity.id
_entity.type
_entity.pdbx_description
1 polymer ?
#
loop_
_entity_poly.entity_id
_entity_poly.type
_entity_poly.pdbx_seq_one_letter_code
_entity_poly.pdbx_strand_id
1 'polypeptide(L)'
;MNEPRTRNIPEGTSPNEWSGGTAEERANLNKYYQAFVDTVRTSGGNNDKRILMINTYGAFSGAVAVNAVVLPTDTVANKLIVTIHGYVPYNFAYPESTTTWSSSNPSDTDPVLGVFQPAYDKFVSQGVPVIIGEFGTVDTNHDGTTNVLADRAAYTEYYVSQAKAKGIKCVIFDNGIHIYSAEDNTVEVFGLLNRTDNTWRLPEIIAALMRGADADVSTPTPPTTITGNLGNYRFGTNDGVNYTNYDQAVWELTPTQVTTAQSAGAKLVLQLSGAPSARLDLVWQNPDTESYWNEKGILGENGNILNGSSVTWNANTLTINLDANTVEDYADTFTSAASLNLIIVYYGGSSVNDLGIVSANLVAEGGGANVITNPAPSVYGEENQTITSISDGVVSVNNPAGTNTGAGFSYEFPSDWATYTTVTIDYTLTITAGTAAKVTLKSGKNSYEGDIELNGVQYSQYQDFTGTGGTLVLQTVWFDDTKMDTPGISFQVNNYELAADMTFTFKVNSLTFE
;
A
#
# COMPACT_ATOMS: atom_id res chain seq x y z
N MET A 1 -15.14 -26.25 22.48
CA MET A 1 -15.35 -27.23 21.38
C MET A 1 -15.59 -26.44 20.12
N ASN A 2 -14.92 -26.79 19.00
CA ASN A 2 -15.24 -26.17 17.72
C ASN A 2 -16.51 -26.82 17.15
N GLU A 3 -17.44 -26.01 16.64
CA GLU A 3 -18.70 -26.44 16.01
C GLU A 3 -19.39 -27.66 16.66
N PRO A 4 -19.73 -27.61 17.96
CA PRO A 4 -20.22 -28.77 18.67
C PRO A 4 -21.55 -29.27 18.11
N ARG A 5 -21.59 -30.53 17.66
CA ARG A 5 -22.76 -31.15 17.04
C ARG A 5 -22.89 -32.62 17.40
N THR A 6 -24.12 -33.11 17.38
CA THR A 6 -24.43 -34.53 17.63
C THR A 6 -24.05 -35.36 16.42
N ARG A 7 -23.24 -36.38 16.64
CA ARG A 7 -23.02 -37.44 15.66
C ARG A 7 -24.21 -38.40 15.69
N ASN A 8 -24.87 -38.61 14.54
CA ASN A 8 -25.83 -39.69 14.39
C ASN A 8 -25.08 -41.01 14.08
N ILE A 9 -25.55 -42.11 14.66
CA ILE A 9 -25.11 -43.49 14.40
C ILE A 9 -26.37 -44.24 13.94
N PRO A 10 -26.36 -44.99 12.80
CA PRO A 10 -25.20 -45.66 12.21
C PRO A 10 -24.34 -44.85 11.26
N GLU A 11 -24.84 -43.83 10.56
CA GLU A 11 -24.03 -43.01 9.65
C GLU A 11 -24.76 -41.69 9.37
N GLY A 12 -24.21 -40.59 9.87
CA GLY A 12 -24.69 -39.25 9.57
C GLY A 12 -24.48 -38.29 10.73
N THR A 13 -24.73 -37.03 10.48
CA THR A 13 -24.84 -35.98 11.48
C THR A 13 -26.32 -35.73 11.77
N SER A 14 -26.65 -35.03 12.86
CA SER A 14 -28.03 -34.57 13.10
C SER A 14 -28.54 -33.86 11.85
N PRO A 15 -29.78 -34.10 11.35
CA PRO A 15 -30.31 -33.34 10.21
C PRO A 15 -30.41 -31.83 10.51
N ASN A 16 -30.27 -31.45 11.78
CA ASN A 16 -30.27 -30.07 12.23
C ASN A 16 -28.85 -29.57 12.59
N GLU A 17 -27.79 -30.25 12.20
CA GLU A 17 -26.41 -29.90 12.59
C GLU A 17 -26.04 -28.45 12.23
N TRP A 18 -26.44 -27.99 11.04
CA TRP A 18 -26.14 -26.66 10.50
C TRP A 18 -27.30 -25.67 10.64
N SER A 19 -28.39 -26.08 11.32
CA SER A 19 -29.58 -25.23 11.57
C SER A 19 -29.78 -24.93 13.06
N GLY A 20 -28.76 -25.17 13.88
CA GLY A 20 -28.77 -24.87 15.31
C GLY A 20 -29.29 -26.00 16.20
N GLY A 21 -29.49 -27.21 15.65
CA GLY A 21 -29.87 -28.41 16.40
C GLY A 21 -31.31 -28.42 16.89
N THR A 22 -31.65 -29.46 17.64
CA THR A 22 -32.89 -29.59 18.41
C THR A 22 -32.74 -28.98 19.80
N ALA A 23 -33.86 -28.79 20.51
CA ALA A 23 -33.84 -28.29 21.88
C ALA A 23 -33.07 -29.20 22.84
N GLU A 24 -33.16 -30.52 22.67
CA GLU A 24 -32.44 -31.50 23.49
C GLU A 24 -30.93 -31.41 23.28
N GLU A 25 -30.48 -31.30 22.02
CA GLU A 25 -29.06 -31.20 21.68
C GLU A 25 -28.43 -29.93 22.27
N ARG A 26 -29.13 -28.79 22.17
CA ARG A 26 -28.69 -27.53 22.81
C ARG A 26 -28.68 -27.63 24.34
N ALA A 27 -29.70 -28.25 24.94
CA ALA A 27 -29.74 -28.46 26.39
C ALA A 27 -28.61 -29.36 26.88
N ASN A 28 -28.25 -30.40 26.11
CA ASN A 28 -27.12 -31.26 26.42
C ASN A 28 -25.80 -30.49 26.30
N LEU A 29 -25.62 -29.70 25.25
CA LEU A 29 -24.44 -28.86 25.06
C LEU A 29 -24.23 -27.87 26.23
N ASN A 30 -25.29 -27.26 26.77
CA ASN A 30 -25.19 -26.41 27.96
C ASN A 30 -24.65 -27.16 29.19
N LYS A 31 -24.95 -28.46 29.36
CA LYS A 31 -24.37 -29.28 30.44
C LYS A 31 -22.86 -29.47 30.25
N TYR A 32 -22.41 -29.66 29.00
CA TYR A 32 -20.98 -29.74 28.69
C TYR A 32 -20.24 -28.44 29.02
N TYR A 33 -20.88 -27.28 28.87
CA TYR A 33 -20.28 -25.99 29.23
C TYR A 33 -20.04 -25.85 30.73
N GLN A 34 -20.99 -26.26 31.57
CA GLN A 34 -20.77 -26.27 33.02
C GLN A 34 -19.62 -27.20 33.39
N ALA A 35 -19.62 -28.44 32.87
CA ALA A 35 -18.57 -29.40 33.13
C ALA A 35 -17.18 -28.89 32.68
N PHE A 36 -17.11 -28.21 31.52
CA PHE A 36 -15.90 -27.59 31.02
C PHE A 36 -15.38 -26.49 31.95
N VAL A 37 -16.23 -25.55 32.37
CA VAL A 37 -15.82 -24.46 33.27
C VAL A 37 -15.36 -25.01 34.62
N ASP A 38 -16.14 -25.90 35.23
CA ASP A 38 -15.81 -26.50 36.53
C ASP A 38 -14.46 -27.23 36.47
N THR A 39 -14.24 -28.01 35.40
CA THR A 39 -12.97 -28.74 35.21
C THR A 39 -11.80 -27.78 35.07
N VAL A 40 -11.92 -26.72 34.29
CA VAL A 40 -10.83 -25.75 34.13
C VAL A 40 -10.56 -25.02 35.44
N ARG A 41 -11.59 -24.54 36.15
CA ARG A 41 -11.40 -23.77 37.40
C ARG A 41 -10.83 -24.61 38.53
N THR A 42 -11.16 -25.90 38.60
CA THR A 42 -10.63 -26.81 39.64
C THR A 42 -9.20 -27.31 39.37
N SER A 43 -8.67 -27.10 38.16
CA SER A 43 -7.35 -27.62 37.77
C SER A 43 -6.14 -26.79 38.23
N GLY A 44 -6.34 -25.61 38.83
CA GLY A 44 -5.27 -24.77 39.40
C GLY A 44 -4.40 -24.03 38.38
N GLY A 45 -3.23 -23.54 38.81
CA GLY A 45 -2.33 -22.71 37.99
C GLY A 45 -2.94 -21.34 37.64
N ASN A 46 -2.75 -20.87 36.41
CA ASN A 46 -3.34 -19.62 35.91
C ASN A 46 -4.80 -19.77 35.43
N ASN A 47 -5.46 -20.89 35.73
CA ASN A 47 -6.81 -21.14 35.25
C ASN A 47 -7.89 -20.36 36.02
N ASP A 48 -7.56 -19.66 37.09
CA ASP A 48 -8.40 -18.62 37.68
C ASP A 48 -8.40 -17.32 36.86
N LYS A 49 -7.33 -17.06 36.09
CA LYS A 49 -7.19 -15.87 35.24
C LYS A 49 -7.67 -16.08 33.81
N ARG A 50 -7.70 -17.33 33.35
CA ARG A 50 -7.98 -17.73 31.97
C ARG A 50 -9.41 -17.38 31.55
N ILE A 51 -9.52 -16.70 30.40
CA ILE A 51 -10.79 -16.49 29.72
C ILE A 51 -11.18 -17.79 28.99
N LEU A 52 -12.44 -18.20 29.13
CA LEU A 52 -12.99 -19.41 28.53
C LEU A 52 -14.02 -19.05 27.47
N MET A 53 -13.99 -19.76 26.36
CA MET A 53 -14.87 -19.52 25.23
C MET A 53 -15.81 -20.73 25.03
N ILE A 54 -17.11 -20.46 24.89
CA ILE A 54 -18.15 -21.45 24.62
C ILE A 54 -18.86 -21.11 23.31
N ASN A 55 -19.34 -22.13 22.59
CA ASN A 55 -19.87 -21.96 21.24
C ASN A 55 -21.41 -22.05 21.22
N THR A 56 -22.06 -21.68 20.13
CA THR A 56 -23.43 -22.17 19.86
C THR A 56 -23.39 -23.59 19.31
N TYR A 57 -24.53 -24.26 19.26
CA TYR A 57 -24.62 -25.58 18.62
C TYR A 57 -24.29 -25.45 17.13
N GLY A 58 -23.36 -26.28 16.63
CA GLY A 58 -22.82 -26.20 15.28
C GLY A 58 -22.12 -24.89 14.93
N ALA A 59 -21.77 -24.07 15.95
CA ALA A 59 -21.38 -22.67 15.78
C ALA A 59 -22.38 -21.82 14.99
N PHE A 60 -23.65 -22.25 14.93
CA PHE A 60 -24.69 -21.59 14.17
C PHE A 60 -25.01 -20.21 14.76
N SER A 61 -25.00 -19.19 13.92
CA SER A 61 -25.24 -17.79 14.27
C SER A 61 -26.73 -17.40 14.32
N GLY A 62 -27.63 -18.27 13.86
CA GLY A 62 -29.05 -18.00 13.89
C GLY A 62 -29.63 -17.93 15.32
N ALA A 63 -30.66 -17.09 15.48
CA ALA A 63 -31.26 -16.77 16.78
C ALA A 63 -31.68 -18.00 17.61
N VAL A 64 -32.09 -19.10 16.96
CA VAL A 64 -32.50 -20.33 17.65
C VAL A 64 -31.37 -20.96 18.48
N ALA A 65 -30.13 -20.93 17.97
CA ALA A 65 -28.97 -21.47 18.66
C ALA A 65 -28.41 -20.47 19.66
N VAL A 66 -28.29 -19.20 19.27
CA VAL A 66 -27.81 -18.10 20.11
C VAL A 66 -28.65 -17.96 21.38
N ASN A 67 -29.98 -17.90 21.26
CA ASN A 67 -30.86 -17.69 22.41
C ASN A 67 -30.92 -18.87 23.38
N ALA A 68 -30.53 -20.06 22.93
CA ALA A 68 -30.54 -21.29 23.71
C ALA A 68 -29.24 -21.53 24.50
N VAL A 69 -28.19 -20.74 24.27
CA VAL A 69 -26.98 -20.78 25.09
C VAL A 69 -27.30 -20.27 26.50
N VAL A 70 -26.99 -21.10 27.49
CA VAL A 70 -27.04 -20.74 28.91
C VAL A 70 -25.60 -20.58 29.38
N LEU A 71 -25.26 -19.39 29.89
CA LEU A 71 -23.92 -19.15 30.42
C LEU A 71 -23.70 -20.05 31.64
N PRO A 72 -22.61 -20.84 31.68
CA PRO A 72 -22.28 -21.63 32.85
C PRO A 72 -21.99 -20.73 34.05
N THR A 73 -22.25 -21.24 35.25
CA THR A 73 -21.80 -20.56 36.47
C THR A 73 -20.29 -20.68 36.55
N ASP A 74 -19.61 -19.55 36.69
CA ASP A 74 -18.16 -19.48 36.84
C ASP A 74 -17.82 -18.97 38.24
N THR A 75 -16.87 -19.64 38.90
CA THR A 75 -16.30 -19.18 40.18
C THR A 75 -15.52 -17.87 40.07
N VAL A 76 -15.14 -17.48 38.85
CA VAL A 76 -14.46 -16.21 38.56
C VAL A 76 -15.33 -15.32 37.68
N ALA A 77 -15.53 -14.08 38.11
CA ALA A 77 -16.33 -13.11 37.38
C ALA A 77 -15.68 -12.70 36.05
N ASN A 78 -16.51 -12.46 35.02
CA ASN A 78 -16.13 -11.84 33.75
C ASN A 78 -15.03 -12.59 32.96
N LYS A 79 -15.12 -13.93 32.93
CA LYS A 79 -14.14 -14.79 32.22
C LYS A 79 -14.76 -15.68 31.15
N LEU A 80 -15.94 -15.33 30.63
CA LEU A 80 -16.61 -16.06 29.56
C LEU A 80 -16.72 -15.22 28.29
N ILE A 81 -16.46 -15.85 27.15
CA ILE A 81 -16.75 -15.35 25.79
C ILE A 81 -17.69 -16.34 25.12
N VAL A 82 -18.69 -15.84 24.38
CA VAL A 82 -19.49 -16.66 23.46
C VAL A 82 -18.88 -16.55 22.06
N THR A 83 -18.82 -17.65 21.31
CA THR A 83 -18.40 -17.65 19.91
C THR A 83 -19.48 -18.23 19.01
N ILE A 84 -19.53 -17.73 17.77
CA ILE A 84 -20.37 -18.20 16.65
C ILE A 84 -19.57 -18.11 15.35
N HIS A 85 -19.97 -18.82 14.30
CA HIS A 85 -19.40 -18.71 12.95
C HIS A 85 -20.41 -18.05 12.00
N GLY A 86 -19.96 -17.46 10.92
CA GLY A 86 -20.85 -16.73 10.01
C GLY A 86 -20.37 -16.63 8.57
N TYR A 87 -20.49 -17.74 7.83
CA TYR A 87 -20.34 -17.80 6.38
C TYR A 87 -21.65 -17.42 5.68
N VAL A 88 -21.97 -16.12 5.64
CA VAL A 88 -23.22 -15.59 5.08
C VAL A 88 -22.97 -14.39 4.16
N PRO A 89 -23.74 -14.17 3.09
CA PRO A 89 -24.69 -15.11 2.52
C PRO A 89 -23.96 -16.39 2.07
N TYR A 90 -24.52 -17.56 2.39
CA TYR A 90 -23.83 -18.83 2.15
C TYR A 90 -23.47 -18.98 0.67
N ASN A 91 -24.39 -18.62 -0.23
CA ASN A 91 -24.18 -18.69 -1.68
C ASN A 91 -23.13 -17.72 -2.24
N PHE A 92 -22.59 -16.81 -1.43
CA PHE A 92 -21.44 -15.97 -1.80
C PHE A 92 -20.17 -16.41 -1.06
N ALA A 93 -20.28 -16.77 0.22
CA ALA A 93 -19.16 -17.28 1.02
C ALA A 93 -18.66 -18.65 0.51
N TYR A 94 -19.59 -19.49 0.10
CA TYR A 94 -19.42 -20.74 -0.62
C TYR A 94 -20.23 -20.60 -1.93
N PRO A 95 -19.66 -19.97 -2.96
CA PRO A 95 -20.30 -19.63 -4.22
C PRO A 95 -20.72 -20.86 -5.02
N GLU A 96 -21.86 -21.41 -4.65
CA GLU A 96 -22.60 -22.42 -5.42
C GLU A 96 -23.40 -21.77 -6.57
N SER A 97 -23.86 -20.53 -6.36
CA SER A 97 -24.81 -19.88 -7.28
C SER A 97 -24.54 -18.40 -7.61
N THR A 98 -23.68 -17.70 -6.88
CA THR A 98 -23.34 -16.30 -7.17
C THR A 98 -21.87 -16.00 -6.88
N THR A 99 -21.27 -15.16 -7.71
CA THR A 99 -19.92 -14.63 -7.56
C THR A 99 -19.88 -13.14 -7.30
N THR A 100 -21.06 -12.50 -7.24
CA THR A 100 -21.20 -11.05 -7.04
C THR A 100 -21.73 -10.72 -5.66
N TRP A 101 -21.25 -9.63 -5.09
CA TRP A 101 -21.73 -9.08 -3.82
C TRP A 101 -21.65 -7.56 -3.82
N SER A 102 -22.66 -6.88 -3.27
CA SER A 102 -22.65 -5.43 -3.14
C SER A 102 -23.13 -4.94 -1.77
N SER A 103 -22.40 -3.99 -1.18
CA SER A 103 -22.79 -3.31 0.06
C SER A 103 -24.07 -2.48 -0.08
N SER A 104 -24.47 -2.15 -1.31
CA SER A 104 -25.69 -1.40 -1.61
C SER A 104 -26.90 -2.29 -1.88
N ASN A 105 -26.73 -3.62 -1.92
CA ASN A 105 -27.80 -4.58 -2.16
C ASN A 105 -28.28 -5.20 -0.83
N PRO A 106 -29.52 -4.94 -0.38
CA PRO A 106 -30.04 -5.53 0.86
C PRO A 106 -30.05 -7.06 0.87
N SER A 107 -30.19 -7.71 -0.29
CA SER A 107 -30.18 -9.18 -0.36
C SER A 107 -28.82 -9.77 0.02
N ASP A 108 -27.76 -8.98 -0.14
CA ASP A 108 -26.37 -9.34 0.18
C ASP A 108 -25.99 -8.94 1.61
N THR A 109 -26.55 -7.84 2.12
CA THR A 109 -26.19 -7.28 3.43
C THR A 109 -27.09 -7.76 4.58
N ASP A 110 -28.39 -7.99 4.35
CA ASP A 110 -29.32 -8.47 5.39
C ASP A 110 -28.88 -9.80 6.02
N PRO A 111 -28.38 -10.80 5.27
CA PRO A 111 -27.86 -12.03 5.87
C PRO A 111 -26.67 -11.78 6.81
N VAL A 112 -25.78 -10.84 6.46
CA VAL A 112 -24.64 -10.43 7.29
C VAL A 112 -25.11 -9.78 8.58
N LEU A 113 -26.05 -8.84 8.50
CA LEU A 113 -26.64 -8.18 9.67
C LEU A 113 -27.38 -9.18 10.58
N GLY A 114 -28.01 -10.20 9.98
CA GLY A 114 -28.72 -11.27 10.67
C GLY A 114 -27.85 -12.16 11.56
N VAL A 115 -26.53 -12.19 11.34
CA VAL A 115 -25.56 -12.90 12.20
C VAL A 115 -25.35 -12.16 13.51
N PHE A 116 -25.21 -10.83 13.44
CA PHE A 116 -24.77 -10.03 14.59
C PHE A 116 -25.91 -9.68 15.54
N GLN A 117 -27.10 -9.44 15.01
CA GLN A 117 -28.21 -8.92 15.81
C GLN A 117 -28.63 -9.85 16.97
N PRO A 118 -28.83 -11.17 16.77
CA PRO A 118 -29.18 -12.07 17.88
C PRO A 118 -28.08 -12.13 18.95
N ALA A 119 -26.81 -12.14 18.53
CA ALA A 119 -25.68 -12.19 19.45
C ALA A 119 -25.54 -10.90 20.26
N TYR A 120 -25.77 -9.75 19.63
CA TYR A 120 -25.78 -8.46 20.31
C TYR A 120 -26.90 -8.39 21.36
N ASP A 121 -28.14 -8.73 20.96
CA ASP A 121 -29.31 -8.65 21.84
C ASP A 121 -29.17 -9.58 23.04
N LYS A 122 -28.67 -10.80 22.82
CA LYS A 122 -28.55 -11.80 23.87
C LYS A 122 -27.35 -11.60 24.81
N PHE A 123 -26.19 -11.22 24.26
CA PHE A 123 -24.91 -11.25 24.98
C PHE A 123 -24.25 -9.90 25.08
N VAL A 124 -23.96 -9.25 23.95
CA VAL A 124 -23.12 -8.02 23.98
C VAL A 124 -23.80 -6.89 24.73
N SER A 125 -25.10 -6.67 24.51
CA SER A 125 -25.90 -5.67 25.24
C SER A 125 -25.98 -5.93 26.74
N GLN A 126 -25.70 -7.17 27.17
CA GLN A 126 -25.67 -7.60 28.57
C GLN A 126 -24.24 -7.62 29.15
N GLY A 127 -23.25 -7.11 28.42
CA GLY A 127 -21.85 -7.06 28.84
C GLY A 127 -21.08 -8.38 28.65
N VAL A 128 -21.63 -9.34 27.91
CA VAL A 128 -20.96 -10.62 27.62
C VAL A 128 -20.35 -10.55 26.22
N PRO A 129 -19.02 -10.64 26.09
CA PRO A 129 -18.36 -10.51 24.79
C PRO A 129 -18.70 -11.68 23.85
N VAL A 130 -18.83 -11.35 22.57
CA VAL A 130 -19.00 -12.30 21.47
C VAL A 130 -17.86 -12.17 20.48
N ILE A 131 -17.38 -13.31 19.96
CA ILE A 131 -16.43 -13.39 18.85
C ILE A 131 -17.06 -14.17 17.69
N ILE A 132 -16.91 -13.67 16.46
CA ILE A 132 -17.08 -14.49 15.27
C ILE A 132 -15.79 -15.32 15.13
N GLY A 133 -15.87 -16.60 15.51
CA GLY A 133 -14.71 -17.49 15.55
C GLY A 133 -14.20 -17.88 14.17
N GLU A 134 -15.10 -17.91 13.18
CA GLU A 134 -14.77 -18.19 11.79
C GLU A 134 -15.74 -17.44 10.85
N PHE A 135 -15.19 -16.82 9.82
CA PHE A 135 -15.91 -16.28 8.66
C PHE A 135 -14.93 -16.17 7.48
N GLY A 136 -15.46 -15.97 6.28
CA GLY A 136 -14.67 -15.67 5.09
C GLY A 136 -15.42 -16.03 3.82
N THR A 137 -14.71 -16.04 2.69
CA THR A 137 -15.21 -16.47 1.40
C THR A 137 -14.17 -17.34 0.71
N VAL A 138 -14.59 -18.43 0.10
CA VAL A 138 -13.70 -19.24 -0.74
C VAL A 138 -13.37 -18.48 -2.02
N ASP A 139 -12.15 -18.68 -2.51
CA ASP A 139 -11.72 -18.16 -3.79
C ASP A 139 -12.25 -19.05 -4.91
N THR A 140 -13.09 -18.49 -5.79
CA THR A 140 -13.58 -19.18 -6.99
C THR A 140 -12.78 -18.93 -8.25
N ASN A 141 -11.74 -18.10 -8.19
CA ASN A 141 -10.92 -17.78 -9.34
C ASN A 141 -9.90 -18.90 -9.64
N HIS A 142 -10.41 -20.11 -9.86
CA HIS A 142 -9.60 -21.32 -10.04
C HIS A 142 -8.90 -21.40 -11.40
N ASP A 143 -9.44 -20.72 -12.42
CA ASP A 143 -8.94 -20.73 -13.79
C ASP A 143 -8.36 -19.37 -14.25
N GLY A 144 -8.31 -18.39 -13.37
CA GLY A 144 -7.83 -17.04 -13.67
C GLY A 144 -8.80 -16.19 -14.50
N THR A 145 -10.02 -16.66 -14.78
CA THR A 145 -10.98 -15.98 -15.67
C THR A 145 -12.09 -15.22 -14.95
N THR A 146 -12.33 -15.52 -13.66
CA THR A 146 -13.42 -14.92 -12.87
C THR A 146 -12.84 -14.02 -11.79
N ASN A 147 -12.77 -12.71 -12.05
CA ASN A 147 -12.28 -11.75 -11.06
C ASN A 147 -13.36 -11.43 -10.00
N VAL A 148 -13.35 -12.15 -8.89
CA VAL A 148 -14.23 -11.94 -7.71
C VAL A 148 -13.54 -11.22 -6.56
N LEU A 149 -12.28 -10.82 -6.73
CA LEU A 149 -11.44 -10.31 -5.64
C LEU A 149 -11.99 -9.01 -5.03
N ALA A 150 -12.49 -8.10 -5.88
CA ALA A 150 -13.06 -6.83 -5.44
C ALA A 150 -14.29 -7.03 -4.56
N ASP A 151 -15.22 -7.90 -4.97
CA ASP A 151 -16.45 -8.20 -4.22
C ASP A 151 -16.15 -8.92 -2.91
N ARG A 152 -15.18 -9.86 -2.90
CA ARG A 152 -14.72 -10.52 -1.66
C ARG A 152 -14.07 -9.54 -0.69
N ALA A 153 -13.29 -8.59 -1.19
CA ALA A 153 -12.71 -7.53 -0.37
C ALA A 153 -13.80 -6.60 0.19
N ALA A 154 -14.74 -6.14 -0.65
CA ALA A 154 -15.86 -5.30 -0.23
C ALA A 154 -16.74 -5.99 0.83
N TYR A 155 -17.04 -7.27 0.63
CA TYR A 155 -17.73 -8.10 1.62
C TYR A 155 -16.98 -8.17 2.94
N THR A 156 -15.67 -8.42 2.90
CA THR A 156 -14.84 -8.58 4.11
C THR A 156 -14.83 -7.29 4.94
N GLU A 157 -14.63 -6.14 4.29
CA GLU A 157 -14.68 -4.84 4.93
C GLU A 157 -16.05 -4.55 5.54
N TYR A 158 -17.12 -4.78 4.78
CA TYR A 158 -18.48 -4.60 5.26
C TYR A 158 -18.78 -5.48 6.47
N TYR A 159 -18.53 -6.78 6.37
CA TYR A 159 -18.78 -7.76 7.42
C TYR A 159 -18.13 -7.35 8.75
N VAL A 160 -16.84 -7.00 8.69
CA VAL A 160 -16.06 -6.65 9.88
C VAL A 160 -16.51 -5.29 10.44
N SER A 161 -16.84 -4.32 9.59
CA SER A 161 -17.38 -3.02 10.03
C SER A 161 -18.71 -3.17 10.77
N GLN A 162 -19.59 -4.04 10.29
CA GLN A 162 -20.89 -4.28 10.91
C GLN A 162 -20.75 -5.06 12.22
N ALA A 163 -19.85 -6.04 12.28
CA ALA A 163 -19.51 -6.71 13.53
C ALA A 163 -18.95 -5.73 14.57
N LYS A 164 -18.02 -4.85 14.15
CA LYS A 164 -17.43 -3.82 15.00
C LYS A 164 -18.47 -2.86 15.56
N ALA A 165 -19.42 -2.40 14.73
CA ALA A 165 -20.51 -1.52 15.17
C ALA A 165 -21.37 -2.16 16.28
N LYS A 166 -21.33 -3.49 16.42
CA LYS A 166 -21.98 -4.25 17.50
C LYS A 166 -21.03 -4.67 18.63
N GLY A 167 -19.77 -4.22 18.63
CA GLY A 167 -18.76 -4.60 19.62
C GLY A 167 -18.26 -6.05 19.49
N ILE A 168 -18.49 -6.69 18.34
CA ILE A 168 -18.13 -8.08 18.07
C ILE A 168 -16.81 -8.12 17.31
N LYS A 169 -15.89 -9.00 17.73
CA LYS A 169 -14.60 -9.21 17.05
C LYS A 169 -14.70 -10.39 16.09
N CYS A 170 -13.95 -10.35 14.99
CA CYS A 170 -13.97 -11.40 13.98
C CYS A 170 -12.58 -12.04 13.81
N VAL A 171 -12.58 -13.35 13.54
CA VAL A 171 -11.39 -14.13 13.18
C VAL A 171 -11.64 -14.71 11.80
N ILE A 172 -10.87 -14.26 10.80
CA ILE A 172 -11.00 -14.76 9.43
C ILE A 172 -10.45 -16.18 9.34
N PHE A 173 -11.14 -17.06 8.63
CA PHE A 173 -10.71 -18.43 8.41
C PHE A 173 -9.69 -18.50 7.28
N ASP A 174 -8.55 -19.16 7.55
CA ASP A 174 -7.52 -19.43 6.56
C ASP A 174 -6.98 -20.86 6.76
N ASN A 175 -7.28 -21.73 5.81
CA ASN A 175 -6.82 -23.11 5.81
C ASN A 175 -5.46 -23.31 5.10
N GLY A 176 -4.89 -22.27 4.49
CA GLY A 176 -3.63 -22.36 3.75
C GLY A 176 -3.73 -23.13 2.42
N ILE A 177 -4.95 -23.39 1.93
CA ILE A 177 -5.16 -24.07 0.64
C ILE A 177 -5.25 -23.01 -0.46
N HIS A 178 -4.33 -23.08 -1.43
CA HIS A 178 -4.21 -22.09 -2.52
C HIS A 178 -4.63 -22.63 -3.90
N ILE A 179 -4.80 -23.94 -4.01
CA ILE A 179 -5.09 -24.63 -5.28
C ILE A 179 -6.33 -25.47 -5.08
N TYR A 180 -7.28 -25.35 -6.00
CA TYR A 180 -8.44 -26.21 -6.07
C TYR A 180 -8.08 -27.57 -6.67
N SER A 181 -8.48 -28.64 -6.00
CA SER A 181 -8.46 -30.00 -6.54
C SER A 181 -9.82 -30.66 -6.34
N ALA A 182 -10.51 -30.91 -7.47
CA ALA A 182 -11.74 -31.68 -7.50
C ALA A 182 -11.51 -33.16 -7.13
N GLU A 183 -10.31 -33.69 -7.38
CA GLU A 183 -9.94 -35.08 -7.09
C GLU A 183 -9.76 -35.33 -5.60
N ASP A 184 -9.28 -34.31 -4.86
CA ASP A 184 -9.00 -34.39 -3.43
C ASP A 184 -10.12 -33.79 -2.56
N ASN A 185 -11.25 -33.41 -3.17
CA ASN A 185 -12.37 -32.71 -2.51
C ASN A 185 -11.92 -31.42 -1.77
N THR A 186 -10.87 -30.76 -2.25
CA THR A 186 -10.37 -29.49 -1.71
C THR A 186 -11.08 -28.33 -2.39
N VAL A 187 -12.35 -28.16 -2.05
CA VAL A 187 -13.24 -27.15 -2.64
C VAL A 187 -13.21 -25.82 -1.88
N GLU A 188 -12.59 -25.79 -0.70
CA GLU A 188 -12.58 -24.64 0.20
C GLU A 188 -11.28 -23.83 0.08
N VAL A 189 -11.06 -23.13 -1.03
CA VAL A 189 -9.81 -22.40 -1.26
C VAL A 189 -9.86 -21.03 -0.55
N PHE A 190 -9.58 -20.96 0.75
CA PHE A 190 -9.44 -19.67 1.45
C PHE A 190 -8.03 -19.10 1.23
N GLY A 191 -7.02 -19.83 1.72
CA GLY A 191 -5.59 -19.64 1.47
C GLY A 191 -5.12 -18.19 1.36
N LEU A 192 -5.21 -17.43 2.46
CA LEU A 192 -4.85 -16.01 2.51
C LEU A 192 -3.33 -15.81 2.67
N LEU A 193 -2.71 -16.54 3.59
CA LEU A 193 -1.27 -16.52 3.85
C LEU A 193 -0.58 -17.70 3.15
N ASN A 194 0.38 -17.42 2.28
CA ASN A 194 1.33 -18.43 1.83
C ASN A 194 2.27 -18.78 2.99
N ARG A 195 2.12 -19.99 3.53
CA ARG A 195 2.87 -20.45 4.70
C ARG A 195 4.27 -20.94 4.38
N THR A 196 4.64 -20.97 3.09
CA THR A 196 5.99 -21.37 2.65
C THR A 196 6.97 -20.22 2.74
N ASP A 197 6.53 -19.02 2.36
CA ASP A 197 7.35 -17.80 2.29
C ASP A 197 6.81 -16.64 3.15
N ASN A 198 5.74 -16.86 3.91
CA ASN A 198 5.07 -15.88 4.75
C ASN A 198 4.55 -14.64 3.99
N THR A 199 4.14 -14.80 2.73
CA THR A 199 3.56 -13.73 1.92
C THR A 199 2.03 -13.78 1.89
N TRP A 200 1.38 -12.62 1.80
CA TRP A 200 -0.06 -12.54 1.59
C TRP A 200 -0.40 -12.78 0.12
N ARG A 201 -1.18 -13.83 -0.16
CA ARG A 201 -1.65 -14.16 -1.51
C ARG A 201 -2.75 -13.20 -1.99
N LEU A 202 -3.58 -12.74 -1.06
CA LEU A 202 -4.75 -11.89 -1.31
C LEU A 202 -4.67 -10.61 -0.44
N PRO A 203 -3.67 -9.73 -0.67
CA PRO A 203 -3.44 -8.55 0.16
C PRO A 203 -4.62 -7.59 0.21
N GLU A 204 -5.48 -7.55 -0.81
CA GLU A 204 -6.68 -6.72 -0.88
C GLU A 204 -7.73 -7.14 0.16
N ILE A 205 -7.88 -8.45 0.40
CA ILE A 205 -8.78 -8.99 1.43
C ILE A 205 -8.24 -8.67 2.82
N ILE A 206 -6.92 -8.77 3.02
CA ILE A 206 -6.28 -8.40 4.28
C ILE A 206 -6.43 -6.90 4.56
N ALA A 207 -6.21 -6.05 3.56
CA ALA A 207 -6.44 -4.62 3.69
C ALA A 207 -7.90 -4.29 4.04
N ALA A 208 -8.86 -4.97 3.39
CA ALA A 208 -10.29 -4.84 3.68
C ALA A 208 -10.66 -5.28 5.11
N LEU A 209 -10.12 -6.42 5.56
CA LEU A 209 -10.27 -6.92 6.92
C LEU A 209 -9.82 -5.87 7.95
N MET A 210 -8.65 -5.26 7.71
CA MET A 210 -8.13 -4.21 8.57
C MET A 210 -9.03 -2.96 8.53
N ARG A 211 -9.50 -2.53 7.34
CA ARG A 211 -10.37 -1.34 7.21
C ARG A 211 -11.64 -1.52 8.00
N GLY A 212 -12.31 -2.67 7.86
CA GLY A 212 -13.54 -2.95 8.56
C GLY A 212 -13.38 -3.04 10.09
N ALA A 213 -12.19 -3.37 10.60
CA ALA A 213 -11.98 -3.46 12.04
C ALA A 213 -11.89 -2.09 12.73
N ASP A 214 -11.83 -0.98 11.98
CA ASP A 214 -11.06 0.24 12.31
C ASP A 214 -9.97 -0.02 13.37
N ALA A 215 -9.29 -1.16 13.23
CA ALA A 215 -7.88 -1.17 13.46
C ALA A 215 -7.40 -0.24 12.37
N ASP A 216 -6.61 0.77 12.72
CA ASP A 216 -5.87 1.46 11.67
C ASP A 216 -5.39 0.40 10.70
N VAL A 217 -5.69 0.62 9.42
CA VAL A 217 -5.12 -0.18 8.36
C VAL A 217 -3.65 0.20 8.31
N SER A 218 -2.96 -0.33 9.31
CA SER A 218 -1.62 -0.82 9.28
C SER A 218 -1.70 -2.25 8.72
N THR A 219 -2.30 -2.49 7.54
CA THR A 219 -1.34 -2.64 6.45
C THR A 219 -0.46 -1.42 6.47
N PRO A 220 0.83 -1.53 6.83
CA PRO A 220 1.71 -0.38 6.80
C PRO A 220 1.52 0.24 5.42
N THR A 221 0.80 1.35 5.35
CA THR A 221 0.59 2.07 4.09
C THR A 221 1.99 2.53 3.78
N PRO A 222 2.73 2.04 2.77
CA PRO A 222 3.99 2.68 2.42
C PRO A 222 3.64 4.17 2.33
N PRO A 223 4.19 5.02 3.21
CA PRO A 223 3.75 6.39 3.30
C PRO A 223 3.87 6.98 1.92
N THR A 224 2.80 7.67 1.51
CA THR A 224 2.77 8.71 0.48
C THR A 224 3.78 8.48 -0.63
N THR A 225 3.38 8.08 -1.84
CA THR A 225 4.28 8.03 -3.00
C THR A 225 5.32 9.16 -2.95
N ILE A 226 6.51 8.89 -2.41
CA ILE A 226 7.51 9.94 -2.22
C ILE A 226 8.27 9.99 -3.52
N THR A 227 8.69 11.19 -3.89
CA THR A 227 9.40 11.39 -5.16
C THR A 227 10.89 11.12 -4.98
N GLY A 228 11.62 10.96 -6.08
CA GLY A 228 13.07 10.77 -6.06
C GLY A 228 13.53 9.35 -6.37
N ASN A 229 14.85 9.16 -6.37
CA ASN A 229 15.45 7.89 -6.82
C ASN A 229 15.43 6.79 -5.75
N LEU A 230 14.99 7.09 -4.53
CA LEU A 230 14.69 6.12 -3.48
C LEU A 230 13.18 5.88 -3.32
N GLY A 231 12.47 5.84 -4.47
CA GLY A 231 11.11 5.30 -4.64
C GLY A 231 10.19 5.44 -3.43
N ASN A 232 9.52 4.35 -3.04
CA ASN A 232 8.79 4.26 -1.77
C ASN A 232 9.65 3.55 -0.72
N TYR A 233 9.41 3.81 0.56
CA TYR A 233 9.98 3.03 1.65
C TYR A 233 8.93 2.14 2.31
N ARG A 234 9.38 1.05 2.92
CA ARG A 234 8.52 0.22 3.77
C ARG A 234 8.69 0.61 5.23
N PHE A 235 7.69 0.29 6.02
CA PHE A 235 7.82 0.32 7.47
C PHE A 235 8.67 -0.85 7.96
N GLY A 236 9.59 -0.57 8.87
CA GLY A 236 10.32 -1.58 9.63
C GLY A 236 9.97 -1.49 11.11
N THR A 237 9.71 -2.63 11.74
CA THR A 237 9.84 -2.80 13.19
C THR A 237 11.11 -3.61 13.43
N ASN A 238 11.99 -3.15 14.32
CA ASN A 238 13.10 -3.97 14.81
C ASN A 238 12.53 -5.16 15.60
N ASP A 239 12.89 -6.38 15.22
CA ASP A 239 12.61 -7.65 15.90
C ASP A 239 13.65 -7.97 17.01
N GLY A 240 14.59 -7.05 17.24
CA GLY A 240 15.54 -7.07 18.34
C GLY A 240 14.88 -6.93 19.71
N VAL A 241 14.89 -8.03 20.47
CA VAL A 241 14.51 -8.13 21.88
C VAL A 241 15.32 -7.11 22.71
N ASN A 242 14.79 -5.92 22.99
CA ASN A 242 15.00 -5.11 24.22
C ASN A 242 14.72 -3.60 24.12
N TYR A 243 14.27 -3.05 22.98
CA TYR A 243 13.87 -1.65 22.92
C TYR A 243 12.44 -1.51 22.41
N THR A 244 11.69 -0.60 23.02
CA THR A 244 10.27 -0.32 22.76
C THR A 244 9.99 -0.16 21.26
N ASN A 245 8.82 -0.60 20.79
CA ASN A 245 8.38 -0.47 19.40
C ASN A 245 8.59 0.97 18.88
N TYR A 246 9.39 1.13 17.83
CA TYR A 246 9.56 2.41 17.11
C TYR A 246 9.23 2.23 15.65
N ASP A 247 8.60 3.23 15.06
CA ASP A 247 8.30 3.28 13.63
C ASP A 247 9.57 3.68 12.85
N GLN A 248 9.90 2.92 11.79
CA GLN A 248 11.09 3.14 10.97
C GLN A 248 10.72 3.31 9.50
N ALA A 249 11.47 4.16 8.80
CA ALA A 249 11.47 4.23 7.34
C ALA A 249 12.62 3.37 6.81
N VAL A 250 12.31 2.33 6.04
CA VAL A 250 13.29 1.35 5.53
C VAL A 250 13.30 1.36 4.01
N TRP A 251 14.46 1.68 3.43
CA TRP A 251 14.73 1.55 2.00
C TRP A 251 15.62 0.33 1.76
N GLU A 252 15.12 -0.64 1.00
CA GLU A 252 15.93 -1.73 0.45
C GLU A 252 16.62 -1.22 -0.81
N LEU A 253 17.94 -1.14 -0.79
CA LEU A 253 18.69 -0.57 -1.91
C LEU A 253 18.87 -1.60 -3.02
N THR A 254 18.57 -1.18 -4.26
CA THR A 254 18.95 -1.91 -5.48
C THR A 254 20.49 -1.97 -5.61
N PRO A 255 21.04 -2.91 -6.40
CA PRO A 255 22.49 -3.01 -6.60
C PRO A 255 23.17 -1.70 -7.06
N THR A 256 22.49 -0.93 -7.91
CA THR A 256 22.97 0.38 -8.36
C THR A 256 23.00 1.40 -7.22
N GLN A 257 21.95 1.42 -6.37
CA GLN A 257 21.91 2.29 -5.20
C GLN A 257 22.93 1.88 -4.13
N VAL A 258 23.17 0.58 -3.92
CA VAL A 258 24.25 0.09 -3.04
C VAL A 258 25.61 0.65 -3.50
N THR A 259 25.88 0.55 -4.81
CA THR A 259 27.11 1.10 -5.41
C THR A 259 27.23 2.61 -5.17
N THR A 260 26.12 3.35 -5.36
CA THR A 260 26.10 4.80 -5.08
C THR A 260 26.32 5.11 -3.61
N ALA A 261 25.66 4.39 -2.69
CA ALA A 261 25.76 4.60 -1.25
C ALA A 261 27.19 4.37 -0.74
N GLN A 262 27.90 3.41 -1.33
CA GLN A 262 29.29 3.08 -0.96
C GLN A 262 30.33 3.99 -1.63
N SER A 263 29.93 4.83 -2.59
CA SER A 263 30.85 5.76 -3.23
C SER A 263 31.31 6.85 -2.25
N ALA A 264 32.56 7.31 -2.43
CA ALA A 264 33.07 8.43 -1.64
C ALA A 264 32.11 9.62 -1.77
N GLY A 265 31.86 10.30 -0.64
CA GLY A 265 31.00 11.49 -0.51
C GLY A 265 29.53 11.31 -0.90
N ALA A 266 29.02 10.07 -0.92
CA ALA A 266 27.61 9.78 -1.08
C ALA A 266 26.74 10.43 0.01
N LYS A 267 25.51 10.78 -0.34
CA LYS A 267 24.55 11.49 0.51
C LYS A 267 23.14 10.94 0.38
N LEU A 268 22.42 10.89 1.49
CA LEU A 268 20.96 10.78 1.52
C LEU A 268 20.38 12.20 1.65
N VAL A 269 19.47 12.55 0.75
CA VAL A 269 18.76 13.82 0.76
C VAL A 269 17.27 13.54 0.94
N LEU A 270 16.71 14.02 2.05
CA LEU A 270 15.29 13.94 2.37
C LEU A 270 14.65 15.31 2.26
N GLN A 271 13.60 15.43 1.46
CA GLN A 271 12.72 16.59 1.49
C GLN A 271 11.56 16.27 2.43
N LEU A 272 11.33 17.11 3.44
CA LEU A 272 10.24 16.96 4.39
C LEU A 272 9.16 18.03 4.13
N SER A 273 7.95 17.79 4.63
CA SER A 273 6.84 18.75 4.56
C SER A 273 6.92 19.79 5.69
N GLY A 274 7.68 19.50 6.74
CA GLY A 274 8.00 20.39 7.85
C GLY A 274 9.27 19.95 8.58
N ALA A 275 9.73 20.79 9.52
CA ALA A 275 10.90 20.46 10.34
C ALA A 275 10.55 19.35 11.37
N PRO A 276 11.39 18.32 11.53
CA PRO A 276 11.21 17.31 12.57
C PRO A 276 11.26 17.96 13.95
N SER A 277 10.43 17.47 14.87
CA SER A 277 10.35 17.98 16.24
C SER A 277 10.90 17.01 17.29
N ALA A 278 11.40 15.85 16.84
CA ALA A 278 11.87 14.78 17.71
C ALA A 278 13.21 14.19 17.22
N ARG A 279 13.71 13.17 17.95
CA ARG A 279 15.01 12.56 17.68
C ARG A 279 14.97 11.72 16.40
N LEU A 280 16.04 11.79 15.61
CA LEU A 280 16.16 11.08 14.34
C LEU A 280 17.53 10.43 14.27
N ASP A 281 17.58 9.16 13.89
CA ASP A 281 18.82 8.39 13.78
C ASP A 281 18.89 7.65 12.44
N LEU A 282 20.11 7.50 11.91
CA LEU A 282 20.41 6.69 10.73
C LEU A 282 20.93 5.33 11.17
N VAL A 283 20.39 4.27 10.59
CA VAL A 283 20.83 2.90 10.80
C VAL A 283 21.07 2.25 9.43
N TRP A 284 22.13 1.46 9.35
CA TRP A 284 22.37 0.58 8.22
C TRP A 284 22.09 -0.87 8.65
N GLN A 285 21.58 -1.67 7.72
CA GLN A 285 21.42 -3.10 7.93
C GLN A 285 21.90 -3.87 6.70
N ASN A 286 22.65 -4.94 6.93
CA ASN A 286 22.95 -5.94 5.92
C ASN A 286 21.90 -7.06 6.01
N PRO A 287 20.93 -7.13 5.08
CA PRO A 287 19.86 -8.13 5.16
C PRO A 287 20.36 -9.57 4.97
N ASP A 288 21.51 -9.76 4.30
CA ASP A 288 22.04 -11.11 4.02
C ASP A 288 22.64 -11.78 5.26
N THR A 289 23.10 -10.98 6.22
CA THR A 289 23.76 -11.43 7.45
C THR A 289 22.96 -11.11 8.71
N GLU A 290 21.85 -10.38 8.56
CA GLU A 290 21.08 -9.78 9.66
C GLU A 290 21.92 -8.84 10.56
N SER A 291 23.10 -8.40 10.07
CA SER A 291 23.99 -7.49 10.78
C SER A 291 23.44 -6.07 10.73
N TYR A 292 23.34 -5.44 11.91
CA TYR A 292 22.98 -4.04 12.07
C TYR A 292 24.21 -3.26 12.48
N TRP A 293 24.44 -2.12 11.82
CA TRP A 293 25.48 -1.20 12.23
C TRP A 293 24.90 -0.10 13.13
N ASN A 294 25.74 0.42 14.02
CA ASN A 294 25.27 1.28 15.11
C ASN A 294 24.51 2.51 14.63
N GLU A 295 23.48 2.80 15.41
CA GLU A 295 22.58 3.94 15.28
C GLU A 295 23.36 5.25 15.43
N LYS A 296 23.48 6.02 14.33
CA LYS A 296 24.10 7.34 14.36
C LYS A 296 23.02 8.40 14.50
N GLY A 297 23.01 9.05 15.66
CA GLY A 297 22.12 10.18 15.92
C GLY A 297 22.33 11.32 14.92
N ILE A 298 21.24 11.70 14.25
CA ILE A 298 21.18 12.84 13.33
C ILE A 298 20.61 14.07 14.06
N LEU A 299 19.43 13.92 14.65
CA LEU A 299 18.70 14.95 15.38
C LEU A 299 18.50 14.53 16.85
N GLY A 300 18.61 15.46 17.78
CA GLY A 300 18.35 15.23 19.20
C GLY A 300 16.86 15.25 19.54
N GLU A 301 16.53 15.06 20.82
CA GLU A 301 15.15 14.92 21.32
C GLU A 301 14.17 16.05 20.92
N ASN A 302 14.70 17.22 20.55
CA ASN A 302 13.90 18.39 20.15
C ASN A 302 14.01 18.71 18.64
N GLY A 303 14.46 17.76 17.81
CA GLY A 303 14.61 17.95 16.36
C GLY A 303 15.82 18.79 15.92
N ASN A 304 16.68 19.20 16.85
CA ASN A 304 17.89 19.97 16.55
C ASN A 304 19.02 19.05 16.08
N ILE A 305 19.83 19.50 15.12
CA ILE A 305 21.02 18.79 14.66
C ILE A 305 21.96 18.47 15.83
N LEU A 306 22.34 17.20 15.98
CA LEU A 306 23.33 16.78 16.95
C LEU A 306 24.73 17.24 16.56
N ASN A 307 25.52 17.68 17.55
CA ASN A 307 26.87 18.15 17.28
C ASN A 307 27.75 17.00 16.74
N GLY A 308 28.38 17.20 15.59
CA GLY A 308 29.23 16.19 14.94
C GLY A 308 28.51 15.19 14.02
N SER A 309 27.21 15.34 13.77
CA SER A 309 26.43 14.40 12.93
C SER A 309 26.69 14.50 11.42
N SER A 310 27.55 15.42 10.95
CA SER A 310 27.89 15.59 9.53
C SER A 310 26.68 15.77 8.60
N VAL A 311 25.57 16.30 9.13
CA VAL A 311 24.33 16.58 8.37
C VAL A 311 24.13 18.08 8.18
N THR A 312 23.39 18.45 7.15
CA THR A 312 22.94 19.83 6.94
C THR A 312 21.43 19.88 6.80
N TRP A 313 20.83 20.94 7.35
CA TRP A 313 19.40 21.22 7.25
C TRP A 313 19.19 22.60 6.62
N ASN A 314 18.53 22.67 5.47
CA ASN A 314 18.20 23.92 4.79
C ASN A 314 16.72 23.91 4.41
N ALA A 315 15.96 24.92 4.86
CA ALA A 315 14.50 24.96 4.75
C ALA A 315 13.85 23.68 5.30
N ASN A 316 13.39 22.80 4.41
CA ASN A 316 12.78 21.51 4.73
C ASN A 316 13.60 20.32 4.19
N THR A 317 14.85 20.55 3.78
CA THR A 317 15.73 19.54 3.20
C THR A 317 16.79 19.12 4.20
N LEU A 318 16.79 17.83 4.56
CA LEU A 318 17.84 17.19 5.35
C LEU A 318 18.82 16.49 4.42
N THR A 319 20.10 16.77 4.58
CA THR A 319 21.18 16.07 3.87
C THR A 319 22.06 15.36 4.86
N ILE A 320 22.20 14.04 4.68
CA ILE A 320 22.97 13.15 5.54
C ILE A 320 24.11 12.57 4.71
N ASN A 321 25.36 12.81 5.11
CA ASN A 321 26.50 12.16 4.49
C ASN A 321 26.52 10.67 4.86
N LEU A 322 26.86 9.80 3.90
CA LEU A 322 26.81 8.34 4.03
C LEU A 322 28.20 7.68 4.03
N ASP A 323 29.26 8.46 4.30
CA ASP A 323 30.63 7.96 4.26
C ASP A 323 30.90 6.81 5.25
N ALA A 324 32.02 6.10 5.08
CA ALA A 324 32.40 4.99 5.95
C ALA A 324 32.56 5.39 7.44
N ASN A 325 32.65 6.69 7.77
CA ASN A 325 32.69 7.18 9.15
C ASN A 325 31.28 7.44 9.73
N THR A 326 30.22 7.16 8.97
CA THR A 326 28.83 7.17 9.42
C THR A 326 28.36 5.83 9.98
N VAL A 327 29.24 4.82 9.94
CA VAL A 327 29.00 3.45 10.37
C VAL A 327 30.09 3.05 11.37
N GLU A 328 29.73 2.47 12.52
CA GLU A 328 30.75 1.82 13.36
C GLU A 328 31.14 0.48 12.72
N ASP A 329 32.43 0.32 12.43
CA ASP A 329 32.95 -0.80 11.65
C ASP A 329 32.98 -2.09 12.49
N TYR A 330 32.17 -3.07 12.09
CA TYR A 330 32.12 -4.43 12.62
C TYR A 330 32.62 -5.44 11.57
N ALA A 331 32.72 -6.72 11.90
CA ALA A 331 33.32 -7.75 11.06
C ALA A 331 32.72 -7.86 9.63
N ASP A 332 31.47 -7.40 9.44
CA ASP A 332 30.81 -7.22 8.15
C ASP A 332 30.91 -5.74 7.75
N THR A 333 31.87 -5.35 6.91
CA THR A 333 32.14 -3.92 6.65
C THR A 333 31.14 -3.32 5.64
N PHE A 334 30.62 -2.12 5.92
CA PHE A 334 29.72 -1.36 5.02
C PHE A 334 30.26 -1.27 3.59
N THR A 335 31.57 -1.07 3.45
CA THR A 335 32.27 -0.90 2.17
C THR A 335 32.27 -2.13 1.27
N SER A 336 32.02 -3.32 1.83
CA SER A 336 32.05 -4.59 1.09
C SER A 336 30.71 -5.29 1.00
N ALA A 337 29.64 -4.72 1.58
CA ALA A 337 28.32 -5.31 1.59
C ALA A 337 27.71 -5.34 0.17
N ALA A 338 27.17 -6.49 -0.26
CA ALA A 338 26.50 -6.63 -1.56
C ALA A 338 25.05 -6.13 -1.53
N SER A 339 24.44 -6.13 -0.35
CA SER A 339 23.06 -5.71 -0.09
C SER A 339 23.05 -4.79 1.13
N LEU A 340 22.29 -3.69 1.04
CA LEU A 340 22.15 -2.72 2.12
C LEU A 340 20.70 -2.24 2.24
N ASN A 341 20.24 -2.16 3.48
CA ASN A 341 19.06 -1.38 3.84
C ASN A 341 19.51 -0.08 4.49
N LEU A 342 18.92 1.04 4.06
CA LEU A 342 19.04 2.33 4.73
C LEU A 342 17.79 2.54 5.60
N ILE A 343 18.00 2.85 6.87
CA ILE A 343 16.92 2.96 7.84
C ILE A 343 16.97 4.32 8.54
N ILE A 344 15.83 5.01 8.59
CA ILE A 344 15.64 6.21 9.42
C ILE A 344 14.71 5.85 10.58
N VAL A 345 15.19 6.08 11.79
CA VAL A 345 14.45 5.81 13.03
C VAL A 345 14.01 7.14 13.63
N TYR A 346 12.71 7.29 13.92
CA TYR A 346 12.13 8.51 14.49
C TYR A 346 11.62 8.28 15.91
N TYR A 347 12.32 8.86 16.89
CA TYR A 347 12.07 8.65 18.31
C TYR A 347 11.29 9.79 18.94
N GLY A 348 10.27 9.45 19.72
CA GLY A 348 9.46 10.43 20.46
C GLY A 348 8.42 11.16 19.61
N GLY A 349 8.31 10.83 18.32
CA GLY A 349 7.15 11.17 17.47
C GLY A 349 6.03 10.13 17.58
N SER A 350 4.84 10.47 17.09
CA SER A 350 3.70 9.55 17.03
C SER A 350 3.84 8.50 15.93
N SER A 351 4.34 8.88 14.74
CA SER A 351 4.73 7.95 13.67
C SER A 351 5.86 8.49 12.78
N VAL A 352 6.63 7.62 12.13
CA VAL A 352 7.61 8.02 11.09
C VAL A 352 6.94 8.72 9.90
N ASN A 353 5.64 8.47 9.69
CA ASN A 353 4.85 9.20 8.69
C ASN A 353 4.67 10.68 9.06
N ASP A 354 4.78 11.04 10.33
CA ASP A 354 4.72 12.43 10.80
C ASP A 354 5.99 13.22 10.42
N LEU A 355 7.05 12.54 9.96
CA LEU A 355 8.19 13.23 9.32
C LEU A 355 7.78 13.96 8.05
N GLY A 356 6.68 13.52 7.42
CA GLY A 356 6.18 14.11 6.19
C GLY A 356 7.21 14.08 5.07
N ILE A 357 7.90 12.94 4.89
CA ILE A 357 8.85 12.77 3.80
C ILE A 357 8.11 12.96 2.46
N VAL A 358 8.55 13.94 1.68
CA VAL A 358 8.04 14.29 0.35
C VAL A 358 8.90 13.66 -0.74
N SER A 359 10.22 13.57 -0.51
CA SER A 359 11.15 12.92 -1.42
C SER A 359 12.35 12.33 -0.69
N ALA A 360 12.93 11.27 -1.27
CA ALA A 360 14.17 10.66 -0.80
C ALA A 360 15.09 10.38 -1.99
N ASN A 361 16.34 10.82 -1.89
CA ASN A 361 17.34 10.68 -2.94
C ASN A 361 18.69 10.25 -2.40
N LEU A 362 19.30 9.29 -3.09
CA LEU A 362 20.67 8.88 -2.91
C LEU A 362 21.54 9.53 -3.99
N VAL A 363 22.57 10.27 -3.58
CA VAL A 363 23.38 11.12 -4.46
C VAL A 363 24.87 10.81 -4.28
N ALA A 364 25.63 10.69 -5.37
CA ALA A 364 27.08 10.51 -5.35
C ALA A 364 27.85 11.83 -5.13
N GLU A 365 29.12 11.77 -4.72
CA GLU A 365 29.98 12.98 -4.60
C GLU A 365 30.15 13.70 -5.93
N GLY A 366 30.00 15.03 -5.90
CA GLY A 366 29.95 15.88 -7.10
C GLY A 366 28.55 16.07 -7.68
N GLY A 367 27.56 15.26 -7.28
CA GLY A 367 26.15 15.50 -7.55
C GLY A 367 25.59 16.60 -6.65
N GLY A 368 25.73 17.86 -7.05
CA GLY A 368 25.10 19.00 -6.39
C GLY A 368 23.58 18.99 -6.64
N ALA A 369 22.83 18.15 -5.93
CA ALA A 369 21.40 18.03 -6.16
C ALA A 369 20.58 19.15 -5.50
N ASN A 370 20.37 20.25 -6.20
CA ASN A 370 19.05 20.91 -6.21
C ASN A 370 18.18 20.17 -7.24
N VAL A 371 17.70 18.98 -6.89
CA VAL A 371 16.74 18.24 -7.72
C VAL A 371 15.36 18.86 -7.46
N ILE A 372 14.89 19.70 -8.38
CA ILE A 372 13.51 20.20 -8.36
C ILE A 372 12.64 19.16 -9.04
N THR A 373 11.90 18.38 -8.24
CA THR A 373 10.82 17.55 -8.78
C THR A 373 9.58 18.41 -8.98
N ASN A 374 9.22 18.60 -10.26
CA ASN A 374 7.91 19.05 -10.73
C ASN A 374 7.55 20.54 -10.47
N PRO A 375 8.20 21.51 -11.17
CA PRO A 375 7.68 22.87 -11.21
C PRO A 375 6.29 22.88 -11.86
N ALA A 376 5.33 23.61 -11.29
CA ALA A 376 3.99 23.73 -11.85
C ALA A 376 4.08 24.39 -13.25
N PRO A 377 3.59 23.74 -14.33
CA PRO A 377 3.70 24.29 -15.67
C PRO A 377 2.76 25.49 -15.86
N SER A 378 3.27 26.58 -16.46
CA SER A 378 2.44 27.65 -17.00
C SER A 378 2.07 27.33 -18.46
N VAL A 379 0.78 27.19 -18.73
CA VAL A 379 0.24 26.92 -20.07
C VAL A 379 0.04 28.24 -20.80
N TYR A 380 0.49 28.31 -22.06
CA TYR A 380 0.17 29.41 -22.97
C TYR A 380 -0.53 28.84 -24.20
N GLY A 381 -1.76 29.31 -24.47
CA GLY A 381 -2.53 28.95 -25.67
C GLY A 381 -3.31 30.16 -26.18
N GLU A 382 -3.41 30.32 -27.51
CA GLU A 382 -4.31 31.30 -28.13
C GLU A 382 -5.78 30.83 -28.06
N GLU A 383 -6.71 31.77 -28.24
CA GLU A 383 -8.17 31.56 -28.17
C GLU A 383 -8.58 30.27 -28.92
N ASN A 384 -9.23 29.32 -28.22
CA ASN A 384 -9.85 28.06 -28.69
C ASN A 384 -9.18 26.71 -28.33
N GLN A 385 -8.22 26.65 -27.40
CA GLN A 385 -7.69 25.37 -26.85
C GLN A 385 -8.32 25.01 -25.47
N THR A 386 -8.40 23.71 -25.13
CA THR A 386 -8.96 23.25 -23.82
C THR A 386 -7.98 22.34 -23.08
N ILE A 387 -7.59 22.74 -21.87
CA ILE A 387 -6.81 21.90 -20.95
C ILE A 387 -7.73 20.82 -20.39
N THR A 388 -7.35 19.56 -20.52
CA THR A 388 -8.15 18.42 -20.05
C THR A 388 -7.71 17.91 -18.69
N SER A 389 -6.43 18.08 -18.30
CA SER A 389 -5.94 17.82 -16.95
C SER A 389 -4.57 18.47 -16.65
N ILE A 390 -4.36 18.82 -15.37
CA ILE A 390 -3.06 19.14 -14.77
C ILE A 390 -2.99 18.40 -13.42
N SER A 391 -2.21 17.33 -13.33
CA SER A 391 -1.97 16.58 -12.08
C SER A 391 -0.66 15.79 -12.18
N ASP A 392 0.08 15.68 -11.07
CA ASP A 392 1.29 14.85 -10.97
C ASP A 392 2.37 15.12 -12.05
N GLY A 393 2.52 16.39 -12.45
CA GLY A 393 3.52 16.80 -13.46
C GLY A 393 3.16 16.38 -14.88
N VAL A 394 1.91 15.97 -15.08
CA VAL A 394 1.34 15.64 -16.38
C VAL A 394 0.46 16.78 -16.86
N VAL A 395 0.71 17.26 -18.08
CA VAL A 395 -0.14 18.25 -18.76
C VAL A 395 -0.81 17.59 -19.95
N SER A 396 -2.15 17.63 -19.98
CA SER A 396 -2.94 17.19 -21.14
C SER A 396 -3.63 18.35 -21.81
N VAL A 397 -3.39 18.52 -23.11
CA VAL A 397 -3.98 19.57 -23.94
C VAL A 397 -4.71 18.95 -25.10
N ASN A 398 -5.97 19.35 -25.31
CA ASN A 398 -6.73 19.00 -26.51
C ASN A 398 -6.70 20.15 -27.52
N ASN A 399 -6.29 19.86 -28.75
CA ASN A 399 -6.26 20.82 -29.86
C ASN A 399 -7.34 20.47 -30.91
N PRO A 400 -8.37 21.32 -31.10
CA PRO A 400 -9.46 21.06 -32.04
C PRO A 400 -9.03 21.10 -33.51
N ALA A 401 -9.69 20.29 -34.35
CA ALA A 401 -9.46 20.27 -35.81
C ALA A 401 -9.61 21.66 -36.48
N GLY A 402 -8.79 21.94 -37.51
CA GLY A 402 -8.87 23.17 -38.32
C GLY A 402 -8.19 24.42 -37.74
N THR A 403 -7.41 24.29 -36.66
CA THR A 403 -6.65 25.40 -36.04
C THR A 403 -5.16 25.32 -36.42
N ASN A 404 -4.56 26.46 -36.81
CA ASN A 404 -3.14 26.58 -37.21
C ASN A 404 -2.24 27.10 -36.08
N THR A 405 -2.66 26.98 -34.83
CA THR A 405 -1.96 27.56 -33.69
C THR A 405 -1.17 26.50 -32.93
N GLY A 406 0.03 26.88 -32.48
CA GLY A 406 0.88 26.01 -31.67
C GLY A 406 0.32 25.87 -30.25
N ALA A 407 0.43 24.68 -29.68
CA ALA A 407 0.10 24.39 -28.29
C ALA A 407 1.41 24.18 -27.51
N GLY A 408 1.54 24.81 -26.35
CA GLY A 408 2.78 24.70 -25.57
C GLY A 408 2.60 24.91 -24.08
N PHE A 409 3.59 24.45 -23.34
CA PHE A 409 3.70 24.70 -21.90
C PHE A 409 5.12 25.17 -21.61
N SER A 410 5.26 25.93 -20.54
CA SER A 410 6.52 26.48 -20.10
C SER A 410 6.76 26.13 -18.64
N TYR A 411 8.02 25.93 -18.30
CA TYR A 411 8.48 25.85 -16.93
C TYR A 411 9.35 27.07 -16.66
N GLU A 412 8.92 27.92 -15.72
CA GLU A 412 9.77 28.96 -15.19
C GLU A 412 10.68 28.38 -14.10
N PHE A 413 11.98 28.62 -14.21
CA PHE A 413 12.95 28.24 -13.18
C PHE A 413 13.09 29.34 -12.12
N PRO A 414 13.44 28.99 -10.85
CA PRO A 414 13.69 29.96 -9.80
C PRO A 414 14.81 30.97 -10.16
N SER A 415 14.76 32.18 -9.61
CA SER A 415 15.58 33.33 -10.04
C SER A 415 17.09 33.25 -9.73
N ASP A 416 17.56 32.24 -9.01
CA ASP A 416 18.95 32.01 -8.59
C ASP A 416 19.78 31.11 -9.54
N TRP A 417 19.16 30.65 -10.63
CA TRP A 417 19.70 29.66 -11.59
C TRP A 417 20.79 30.13 -12.55
N ALA A 418 21.16 31.42 -12.57
CA ALA A 418 22.17 31.98 -13.48
C ALA A 418 23.62 31.47 -13.24
N THR A 419 23.79 30.43 -12.42
CA THR A 419 25.07 29.86 -11.99
C THR A 419 25.33 28.45 -12.52
N TYR A 420 24.34 27.79 -13.14
CA TYR A 420 24.46 26.43 -13.70
C TYR A 420 24.97 26.45 -15.14
N THR A 421 25.72 25.42 -15.53
CA THR A 421 26.38 25.30 -16.83
C THR A 421 25.74 24.27 -17.76
N THR A 422 25.03 23.28 -17.22
CA THR A 422 24.31 22.28 -18.03
C THR A 422 22.98 21.91 -17.37
N VAL A 423 21.95 21.67 -18.19
CA VAL A 423 20.63 21.20 -17.74
C VAL A 423 20.24 19.95 -18.52
N THR A 424 20.02 18.84 -17.81
CA THR A 424 19.55 17.59 -18.39
C THR A 424 18.09 17.36 -18.03
N ILE A 425 17.29 16.99 -19.02
CA ILE A 425 15.84 16.79 -18.86
C ILE A 425 15.47 15.43 -19.40
N ASP A 426 14.94 14.60 -18.52
CA ASP A 426 14.25 13.37 -18.87
C ASP A 426 12.74 13.67 -18.90
N TYR A 427 12.09 13.37 -20.02
CA TYR A 427 10.67 13.63 -20.21
C TYR A 427 10.00 12.50 -20.99
N THR A 428 8.67 12.50 -20.98
CA THR A 428 7.81 11.61 -21.77
C THR A 428 6.79 12.47 -22.50
N LEU A 429 6.71 12.38 -23.83
CA LEU A 429 5.68 13.02 -24.65
C LEU A 429 4.84 11.97 -25.37
N THR A 430 3.57 11.86 -25.03
CA THR A 430 2.58 11.00 -25.71
C THR A 430 1.66 11.85 -26.59
N ILE A 431 1.43 11.41 -27.83
CA ILE A 431 0.55 12.09 -28.80
C ILE A 431 -0.54 11.11 -29.25
N THR A 432 -1.80 11.53 -29.20
CA THR A 432 -2.96 10.73 -29.59
C THR A 432 -3.80 11.45 -30.63
N ALA A 433 -3.53 11.28 -31.94
CA ALA A 433 -4.48 11.25 -33.08
C ALA A 433 -3.80 10.98 -34.45
N GLY A 434 -4.62 10.83 -35.51
CA GLY A 434 -4.29 10.17 -36.79
C GLY A 434 -3.82 11.01 -37.99
N THR A 435 -3.21 12.19 -37.82
CA THR A 435 -2.51 12.91 -38.93
C THR A 435 -1.28 13.69 -38.43
N ALA A 436 -0.47 14.26 -39.32
CA ALA A 436 0.86 14.82 -39.03
C ALA A 436 0.90 16.00 -38.05
N ALA A 437 1.95 16.07 -37.23
CA ALA A 437 2.19 17.13 -36.25
C ALA A 437 3.69 17.45 -36.19
N LYS A 438 4.08 18.72 -36.02
CA LYS A 438 5.48 19.14 -35.84
C LYS A 438 5.71 19.56 -34.37
N VAL A 439 6.73 18.99 -33.73
CA VAL A 439 7.06 19.30 -32.34
C VAL A 439 8.33 20.14 -32.29
N THR A 440 8.25 21.32 -31.69
CA THR A 440 9.39 22.22 -31.49
C THR A 440 9.75 22.31 -30.01
N LEU A 441 11.03 22.17 -29.69
CA LEU A 441 11.55 22.28 -28.32
C LEU A 441 12.34 23.58 -28.23
N LYS A 442 11.96 24.49 -27.34
CA LYS A 442 12.61 25.81 -27.20
C LYS A 442 13.17 25.98 -25.80
N SER A 443 14.49 26.10 -25.70
CA SER A 443 15.19 26.45 -24.47
C SER A 443 15.81 27.84 -24.64
N GLY A 444 15.26 28.86 -23.97
CA GLY A 444 15.72 30.24 -24.09
C GLY A 444 15.89 30.73 -25.55
N LYS A 445 17.03 31.39 -25.86
CA LYS A 445 17.37 31.93 -27.20
C LYS A 445 17.61 30.85 -28.25
N ASN A 446 17.77 29.58 -27.86
CA ASN A 446 18.07 28.49 -28.77
C ASN A 446 16.83 27.62 -29.01
N SER A 447 16.34 27.65 -30.25
CA SER A 447 15.25 26.78 -30.72
C SER A 447 15.82 25.51 -31.31
N TYR A 448 15.46 24.35 -30.74
CA TYR A 448 15.66 23.06 -31.38
C TYR A 448 14.40 22.74 -32.20
N GLU A 449 14.50 22.91 -33.51
CA GLU A 449 13.42 22.57 -34.44
C GLU A 449 13.67 21.17 -35.01
N GLY A 450 12.81 20.22 -34.64
CA GLY A 450 12.68 18.95 -35.33
C GLY A 450 11.40 18.96 -36.16
N ASP A 451 11.46 18.48 -37.39
CA ASP A 451 10.27 18.19 -38.18
C ASP A 451 9.81 16.74 -37.91
N ILE A 452 8.50 16.45 -37.95
CA ILE A 452 7.93 15.12 -37.70
C ILE A 452 6.83 14.85 -38.75
N GLU A 453 6.81 13.66 -39.36
CA GLU A 453 5.76 13.29 -40.31
C GLU A 453 5.07 11.98 -39.98
N LEU A 454 3.79 11.98 -40.33
CA LEU A 454 2.81 10.98 -39.96
C LEU A 454 2.02 10.70 -41.23
N ASN A 455 1.94 9.42 -41.61
CA ASN A 455 1.36 8.93 -42.86
C ASN A 455 2.21 9.12 -44.13
N GLY A 456 3.55 9.10 -44.03
CA GLY A 456 4.36 8.53 -45.11
C GLY A 456 5.53 9.33 -45.68
N VAL A 457 5.98 10.44 -45.08
CA VAL A 457 7.27 11.07 -45.44
C VAL A 457 8.14 11.32 -44.17
N GLN A 458 9.40 11.69 -44.34
CA GLN A 458 10.53 11.47 -43.41
C GLN A 458 11.13 12.75 -42.82
N TYR A 459 11.71 12.66 -41.60
CA TYR A 459 12.61 13.69 -41.02
C TYR A 459 13.76 13.06 -40.19
N SER A 460 14.96 13.66 -40.26
CA SER A 460 16.23 13.14 -39.73
C SER A 460 16.80 13.92 -38.54
N GLN A 461 17.53 13.36 -37.55
CA GLN A 461 18.44 12.20 -37.53
C GLN A 461 18.16 11.17 -36.40
N TYR A 462 18.06 9.84 -36.51
CA TYR A 462 17.77 8.88 -37.61
C TYR A 462 17.47 7.48 -36.99
N GLN A 463 16.23 7.00 -37.00
CA GLN A 463 15.86 5.57 -37.13
C GLN A 463 14.34 5.43 -37.38
N ASP A 464 13.95 4.56 -38.32
CA ASP A 464 12.62 4.55 -38.96
C ASP A 464 11.61 3.64 -38.24
N PHE A 465 10.40 4.13 -37.98
CA PHE A 465 9.29 3.32 -37.47
C PHE A 465 8.09 3.31 -38.42
N THR A 466 7.54 2.13 -38.71
CA THR A 466 6.31 1.95 -39.50
C THR A 466 5.29 1.12 -38.72
N GLY A 467 4.05 1.61 -38.56
CA GLY A 467 2.94 0.86 -37.96
C GLY A 467 1.71 1.73 -37.61
N THR A 468 0.51 1.18 -37.75
CA THR A 468 -0.77 1.79 -37.34
C THR A 468 -1.05 1.59 -35.85
N GLY A 469 -1.31 2.69 -35.13
CA GLY A 469 -1.55 2.70 -33.69
C GLY A 469 -0.25 2.62 -32.89
N GLY A 470 0.02 3.65 -32.06
CA GLY A 470 1.25 3.65 -31.26
C GLY A 470 1.41 4.87 -30.36
N THR A 471 2.09 4.65 -29.24
CA THR A 471 2.60 5.66 -28.32
C THR A 471 4.02 6.03 -28.74
N LEU A 472 4.29 7.32 -28.96
CA LEU A 472 5.65 7.83 -29.11
C LEU A 472 6.21 8.13 -27.70
N VAL A 473 7.47 7.79 -27.43
CA VAL A 473 8.18 8.15 -26.19
C VAL A 473 9.55 8.72 -26.59
N LEU A 474 9.74 10.03 -26.44
CA LEU A 474 11.05 10.70 -26.54
C LEU A 474 11.70 10.63 -25.17
N GLN A 475 12.89 10.05 -25.02
CA GLN A 475 13.46 9.74 -23.71
C GLN A 475 14.52 10.71 -23.20
N THR A 476 15.25 11.46 -24.05
CA THR A 476 16.28 12.39 -23.55
C THR A 476 16.65 13.47 -24.58
N VAL A 477 16.76 14.72 -24.15
CA VAL A 477 17.33 15.83 -24.94
C VAL A 477 18.39 16.55 -24.10
N TRP A 478 19.54 16.82 -24.72
CA TRP A 478 20.69 17.49 -24.10
C TRP A 478 20.74 18.95 -24.56
N PHE A 479 20.83 19.89 -23.62
CA PHE A 479 21.10 21.29 -23.92
C PHE A 479 22.49 21.65 -23.39
N ASP A 480 23.45 21.80 -24.31
CA ASP A 480 24.75 22.40 -24.03
C ASP A 480 24.65 23.88 -24.39
N ASP A 481 24.30 24.73 -23.41
CA ASP A 481 24.24 26.17 -23.62
C ASP A 481 25.05 26.90 -22.55
N THR A 482 26.15 27.50 -23.01
CA THR A 482 27.09 28.19 -22.11
C THR A 482 26.51 29.44 -21.45
N LYS A 483 25.34 29.98 -21.86
CA LYS A 483 24.54 30.98 -21.11
C LYS A 483 23.08 31.03 -21.58
N MET A 484 22.16 30.48 -20.79
CA MET A 484 20.73 30.73 -20.99
C MET A 484 20.32 32.08 -20.34
N ASP A 485 20.01 33.09 -21.15
CA ASP A 485 19.70 34.46 -20.66
C ASP A 485 18.27 34.62 -20.08
N THR A 486 17.39 33.62 -20.20
CA THR A 486 15.97 33.69 -19.80
C THR A 486 15.56 32.50 -18.92
N PRO A 487 14.89 32.70 -17.77
CA PRO A 487 14.49 31.61 -16.87
C PRO A 487 13.40 30.77 -17.51
N GLY A 488 13.75 29.57 -17.98
CA GLY A 488 12.75 28.56 -18.29
C GLY A 488 12.97 27.81 -19.60
N ILE A 489 12.19 26.74 -19.74
CA ILE A 489 12.10 25.95 -20.96
C ILE A 489 10.65 25.91 -21.41
N SER A 490 10.47 26.07 -22.71
CA SER A 490 9.17 26.06 -23.35
C SER A 490 9.09 24.94 -24.37
N PHE A 491 8.06 24.12 -24.26
CA PHE A 491 7.75 23.08 -25.19
C PHE A 491 6.63 23.59 -26.07
N GLN A 492 6.82 23.61 -27.39
CA GLN A 492 5.84 24.15 -28.31
C GLN A 492 5.61 23.16 -29.45
N VAL A 493 4.44 22.54 -29.47
CA VAL A 493 3.99 21.77 -30.63
C VAL A 493 3.36 22.73 -31.62
N ASN A 494 3.93 22.86 -32.81
CA ASN A 494 3.41 23.72 -33.87
C ASN A 494 2.73 22.82 -34.93
N ASN A 495 1.42 22.92 -35.09
CA ASN A 495 0.71 22.10 -36.06
C ASN A 495 0.42 22.87 -37.35
N TYR A 496 0.59 22.21 -38.48
CA TYR A 496 0.06 22.64 -39.77
C TYR A 496 -1.07 21.68 -40.16
N GLU A 497 -2.30 22.21 -40.22
CA GLU A 497 -3.51 21.55 -40.78
C GLU A 497 -3.96 20.22 -40.15
N LEU A 498 -4.75 20.30 -39.06
CA LEU A 498 -5.41 19.14 -38.44
C LEU A 498 -6.71 18.73 -39.16
N ALA A 499 -6.84 17.44 -39.48
CA ALA A 499 -8.09 16.82 -39.96
C ALA A 499 -8.99 16.25 -38.83
N ALA A 500 -8.47 16.13 -37.60
CA ALA A 500 -9.18 15.62 -36.42
C ALA A 500 -8.54 16.15 -35.12
N ASP A 501 -9.27 16.07 -34.00
CA ASP A 501 -8.82 16.50 -32.67
C ASP A 501 -7.60 15.71 -32.19
N MET A 502 -6.67 16.37 -31.50
CA MET A 502 -5.45 15.76 -30.95
C MET A 502 -5.31 15.96 -29.45
N THR A 503 -4.97 14.89 -28.73
CA THR A 503 -4.53 14.98 -27.33
C THR A 503 -3.02 14.81 -27.21
N PHE A 504 -2.38 15.75 -26.54
CA PHE A 504 -0.97 15.67 -26.14
C PHE A 504 -0.90 15.45 -24.64
N THR A 505 -0.07 14.52 -24.19
CA THR A 505 0.21 14.26 -22.77
C THR A 505 1.71 14.33 -22.55
N PHE A 506 2.16 15.24 -21.69
CA PHE A 506 3.57 15.45 -21.40
C PHE A 506 3.87 15.25 -19.92
N LYS A 507 5.00 14.61 -19.60
CA LYS A 507 5.50 14.40 -18.23
C LYS A 507 7.00 14.67 -18.16
N VAL A 508 7.48 15.49 -17.23
CA VAL A 508 8.91 15.54 -16.89
C VAL A 508 9.20 14.43 -15.88
N ASN A 509 10.12 13.54 -16.21
CA ASN A 509 10.53 12.43 -15.35
C ASN A 509 11.60 12.89 -14.35
N SER A 510 12.57 13.69 -14.79
CA SER A 510 13.58 14.32 -13.92
C SER A 510 14.23 15.55 -14.57
N LEU A 511 14.65 16.50 -13.72
CA LEU A 511 15.51 17.62 -14.08
C LEU A 511 16.81 17.55 -13.28
N THR A 512 17.94 17.62 -13.98
CA THR A 512 19.27 17.65 -13.38
C THR A 512 19.98 18.92 -13.82
N PHE A 513 20.61 19.62 -12.87
CA PHE A 513 21.38 20.84 -13.10
C PHE A 513 22.84 20.57 -12.72
N GLU A 514 23.78 20.89 -13.61
CA GLU A 514 25.25 20.78 -13.38
C GLU A 514 25.94 22.15 -13.39
#